data_AF-I3WK26-F1
#
_entry.id   AF-I3WK26-F1
#
_cell.length_a   1.000
_cell.length_b   1.000
_cell.length_c   1.000
_cell.angle_alpha   90.00
_cell.angle_beta   90.00
_cell.angle_gamma   90.00
#
_symmetry.space_group_name_H-M   'P 1'
#
loop_
_entity.id
_entity.type
_entity.pdbx_description
1 polymer ?
#
loop_
_entity_poly.entity_id
_entity_poly.type
_entity_poly.pdbx_seq_one_letter_code
_entity_poly.pdbx_strand_id
1 'polypeptide(L)'
;MDKTQACAMIVTLTLIVGDYITGVVKAIAAHDINSEKMRTGLWHKATYIFAVSLGVLIDFAQQHIDLGFSVPIATAACIWISLTEITSILENLVEINPELADSPVLDLFHTNKTNPNK
;
A
#
# COMPACT_ATOMS: atom_id res chain seq x y z
N MET A 1 6.55 -6.63 -21.15
CA MET A 1 6.63 -6.45 -19.69
C MET A 1 7.92 -7.10 -19.21
N ASP A 2 8.81 -6.33 -18.61
CA ASP A 2 10.07 -6.85 -18.05
C ASP A 2 9.78 -7.72 -16.81
N LYS A 3 10.66 -8.70 -16.52
CA LYS A 3 10.52 -9.59 -15.36
C LYS A 3 10.46 -8.79 -14.05
N THR A 4 11.22 -7.71 -13.96
CA THR A 4 11.25 -6.81 -12.79
C THR A 4 9.90 -6.14 -12.56
N GLN A 5 9.27 -5.62 -13.62
CA GLN A 5 7.93 -5.03 -13.54
C GLN A 5 6.88 -6.05 -13.11
N ALA A 6 6.91 -7.26 -13.69
CA ALA A 6 5.95 -8.30 -13.34
C ALA A 6 6.06 -8.70 -11.86
N CYS A 7 7.28 -8.89 -11.35
CA CYS A 7 7.50 -9.14 -9.92
C CYS A 7 6.99 -8.00 -9.04
N ALA A 8 7.31 -6.74 -9.38
CA ALA A 8 6.87 -5.59 -8.61
C ALA A 8 5.34 -5.49 -8.53
N MET A 9 4.64 -5.74 -9.64
CA MET A 9 3.17 -5.74 -9.68
C MET A 9 2.57 -6.87 -8.83
N ILE A 10 3.11 -8.09 -8.93
CA ILE A 10 2.62 -9.24 -8.15
C ILE A 10 2.79 -8.99 -6.65
N VAL A 11 3.95 -8.50 -6.23
CA VAL A 11 4.21 -8.16 -4.82
C VAL A 11 3.25 -7.06 -4.37
N THR A 12 3.09 -6.00 -5.15
CA THR A 12 2.19 -4.88 -4.82
C THR A 12 0.74 -5.34 -4.68
N LEU A 13 0.23 -6.15 -5.61
CA LEU A 13 -1.13 -6.71 -5.54
C LEU A 13 -1.31 -7.61 -4.31
N THR A 14 -0.30 -8.41 -3.99
CA THR A 14 -0.32 -9.27 -2.79
C THR A 14 -0.38 -8.42 -1.52
N LEU A 15 0.36 -7.31 -1.45
CA LEU A 15 0.34 -6.39 -0.32
C LEU A 15 -1.02 -5.68 -0.19
N ILE A 16 -1.60 -5.19 -1.29
CA ILE A 16 -2.94 -4.56 -1.27
C ILE A 16 -4.00 -5.53 -0.73
N VAL A 17 -3.98 -6.79 -1.20
CA VAL A 17 -4.92 -7.82 -0.74
C VAL A 17 -4.65 -8.16 0.73
N GLY A 18 -3.39 -8.32 1.10
CA GLY A 18 -2.96 -8.59 2.47
C GLY A 18 -3.42 -7.51 3.43
N ASP A 19 -3.27 -6.24 3.07
CA ASP A 19 -3.72 -5.11 3.88
C ASP A 19 -5.23 -5.05 4.05
N TYR A 20 -5.99 -5.30 2.98
CA TYR A 20 -7.43 -5.38 3.11
C TYR A 20 -7.82 -6.49 4.09
N ILE A 21 -7.19 -7.67 3.99
CA ILE A 21 -7.44 -8.78 4.92
C ILE A 21 -7.07 -8.39 6.36
N THR A 22 -5.90 -7.80 6.62
CA THR A 22 -5.52 -7.39 7.98
C THR A 22 -6.46 -6.32 8.54
N GLY A 23 -6.91 -5.38 7.71
CA GLY A 23 -7.92 -4.39 8.07
C GLY A 23 -9.28 -5.00 8.43
N VAL A 24 -9.70 -6.05 7.72
CA VAL A 24 -10.91 -6.82 8.08
C VAL A 24 -10.71 -7.56 9.40
N VAL A 25 -9.59 -8.26 9.58
CA VAL A 25 -9.28 -8.98 10.82
C VAL A 25 -9.28 -8.02 12.01
N LYS A 26 -8.70 -6.83 11.85
CA LYS A 26 -8.71 -5.76 12.84
C LYS A 26 -10.12 -5.32 13.23
N ALA A 27 -10.99 -5.06 12.24
CA ALA A 27 -12.37 -4.69 12.50
C ALA A 27 -13.15 -5.80 13.23
N ILE A 28 -12.86 -7.07 12.92
CA ILE A 28 -13.43 -8.23 13.63
C ILE A 28 -12.93 -8.27 15.08
N ALA A 29 -11.62 -8.14 15.30
CA ALA A 29 -11.01 -8.17 16.63
C ALA A 29 -11.53 -7.04 17.54
N ALA A 30 -11.78 -5.87 16.96
CA ALA A 30 -12.35 -4.71 17.65
C ALA A 30 -13.89 -4.77 17.82
N HIS A 31 -14.56 -5.80 17.29
CA HIS A 31 -16.03 -5.87 17.18
C HIS A 31 -16.67 -4.63 16.50
N ASP A 32 -15.94 -3.91 15.64
CA ASP A 32 -16.38 -2.71 14.91
C ASP A 32 -16.54 -3.00 13.40
N ILE A 33 -17.28 -4.05 13.08
CA ILE A 33 -17.55 -4.40 11.68
C ILE A 33 -18.60 -3.43 11.13
N ASN A 34 -18.15 -2.48 10.33
CA ASN A 34 -19.00 -1.56 9.60
C ASN A 34 -18.77 -1.71 8.08
N SER A 35 -19.79 -2.18 7.36
CA SER A 35 -19.70 -2.44 5.92
C SER A 35 -19.44 -1.18 5.08
N GLU A 36 -19.85 0.00 5.55
CA GLU A 36 -19.54 1.27 4.88
C GLU A 36 -18.06 1.62 5.04
N LYS A 37 -17.48 1.46 6.24
CA LYS A 37 -16.02 1.59 6.45
C LYS A 37 -15.25 0.59 5.59
N MET A 38 -15.65 -0.68 5.57
CA MET A 38 -14.96 -1.73 4.80
C MET A 38 -15.02 -1.47 3.29
N ARG A 39 -16.19 -1.07 2.77
CA ARG A 39 -16.36 -0.70 1.36
C ARG A 39 -15.54 0.53 1.01
N THR A 40 -15.50 1.52 1.90
CA THR A 40 -14.66 2.71 1.72
C THR A 40 -13.19 2.33 1.68
N GLY A 41 -12.71 1.47 2.58
CA GLY A 41 -11.36 0.92 2.54
C GLY A 41 -11.06 0.22 1.22
N LEU A 42 -11.96 -0.64 0.73
CA LEU A 42 -11.82 -1.30 -0.55
C LEU A 42 -11.73 -0.31 -1.73
N TRP A 43 -12.54 0.76 -1.74
CA TRP A 43 -12.47 1.79 -2.78
C TRP A 43 -11.12 2.51 -2.78
N HIS A 44 -10.55 2.81 -1.62
CA HIS A 44 -9.21 3.40 -1.54
C HIS A 44 -8.17 2.46 -2.14
N LYS A 45 -8.22 1.17 -1.83
CA LYS A 45 -7.31 0.16 -2.42
C LYS A 45 -7.49 -0.02 -3.93
N ALA A 46 -8.72 0.10 -4.43
CA ALA A 46 -8.99 0.05 -5.86
C ALA A 46 -8.30 1.20 -6.62
N THR A 47 -8.12 2.38 -5.99
CA THR A 47 -7.38 3.49 -6.60
C THR A 47 -5.91 3.14 -6.87
N TYR A 48 -5.29 2.29 -6.04
CA TYR A 48 -3.92 1.84 -6.25
C TYR A 48 -3.80 0.90 -7.46
N ILE A 49 -4.78 0.01 -7.65
CA ILE A 49 -4.84 -0.85 -8.85
C ILE A 49 -4.97 0.01 -10.12
N PHE A 50 -5.78 1.06 -10.07
CA PHE A 50 -5.93 2.00 -11.17
C PHE A 50 -4.63 2.80 -11.43
N ALA A 51 -3.94 3.24 -10.37
CA ALA A 51 -2.66 3.94 -10.48
C ALA A 51 -1.58 3.08 -11.14
N VAL A 52 -1.46 1.79 -10.77
CA VAL A 52 -0.53 0.84 -11.42
C VAL A 52 -0.92 0.66 -12.89
N SER A 53 -2.21 0.50 -13.18
CA SER A 53 -2.70 0.34 -14.56
C SER A 53 -2.36 1.56 -15.42
N LEU A 54 -2.52 2.77 -14.88
CA LEU A 54 -2.12 4.01 -15.54
C LEU A 54 -0.60 4.06 -15.79
N GLY A 55 0.21 3.66 -14.81
CA GLY A 55 1.66 3.56 -14.98
C GLY A 55 2.06 2.61 -16.11
N VAL A 56 1.41 1.45 -16.22
CA VAL A 56 1.65 0.49 -17.32
C VAL A 56 1.28 1.10 -18.68
N LEU A 57 0.18 1.85 -18.76
CA LEU A 57 -0.22 2.54 -19.99
C LEU A 57 0.80 3.61 -20.41
N ILE A 58 1.34 4.37 -19.45
CA ILE A 58 2.37 5.37 -19.71
C ILE A 58 3.67 4.70 -20.18
N ASP A 59 4.10 3.63 -19.50
CA ASP A 59 5.28 2.85 -19.89
C ASP A 59 5.13 2.27 -21.31
N PHE A 60 3.92 1.86 -21.68
CA PHE A 60 3.61 1.41 -23.05
C PHE A 60 3.65 2.57 -24.06
N ALA A 61 3.13 3.74 -23.71
CA ALA A 61 3.16 4.93 -24.57
C ALA A 61 4.59 5.39 -24.85
N GLN A 62 5.47 5.34 -23.86
CA GLN A 62 6.91 5.67 -24.01
C GLN A 62 7.63 4.80 -25.04
N GLN A 63 7.12 3.60 -25.34
CA GLN A 63 7.70 2.72 -26.37
C GLN A 63 7.35 3.15 -27.79
N HIS A 64 6.29 3.96 -27.96
CA HIS A 64 5.74 4.33 -29.27
C HIS A 64 5.85 5.83 -29.54
N ILE A 65 5.99 6.65 -28.51
CA ILE A 65 6.03 8.11 -28.60
C ILE A 65 7.18 8.63 -27.74
N ASP A 66 7.99 9.52 -28.29
CA ASP A 66 9.01 10.24 -27.51
C ASP A 66 8.33 11.28 -26.62
N LEU A 67 8.24 10.97 -25.33
CA LEU A 67 7.69 11.87 -24.31
C LEU A 67 8.72 12.89 -23.79
N GLY A 68 9.98 12.83 -24.25
CA GLY A 68 11.08 13.62 -23.71
C GLY A 68 11.66 13.11 -22.38
N PHE A 69 11.17 11.96 -21.89
CA PHE A 69 11.67 11.25 -20.71
C PHE A 69 11.38 9.75 -20.80
N SER A 70 12.25 8.93 -20.20
CA SER A 70 12.08 7.47 -20.11
C SER A 70 12.32 7.03 -18.67
N VAL A 71 11.23 6.86 -17.92
CA VAL A 71 11.23 6.46 -16.51
C VAL A 71 10.23 5.33 -16.34
N PRO A 72 10.55 4.24 -15.61
CA PRO A 72 9.63 3.12 -15.40
C PRO A 72 8.53 3.51 -14.38
N ILE A 73 7.47 4.14 -14.86
CA ILE A 73 6.39 4.71 -14.04
C ILE A 73 5.62 3.61 -13.31
N ALA A 74 5.34 2.48 -13.97
CA ALA A 74 4.65 1.37 -13.33
C ALA A 74 5.43 0.82 -12.13
N THR A 75 6.74 0.65 -12.29
CA THR A 75 7.63 0.18 -11.21
C THR A 75 7.69 1.18 -10.07
N ALA A 76 7.80 2.48 -10.37
CA ALA A 76 7.83 3.52 -9.35
C ALA A 76 6.53 3.57 -8.53
N ALA A 77 5.37 3.46 -9.20
CA ALA A 77 4.07 3.37 -8.54
C ALA A 77 3.99 2.13 -7.63
N CYS A 78 4.45 0.96 -8.11
CA CYS A 78 4.48 -0.28 -7.32
C CYS A 78 5.32 -0.13 -6.04
N ILE A 79 6.50 0.48 -6.12
CA ILE A 79 7.36 0.72 -4.95
C ILE A 79 6.64 1.61 -3.92
N TRP A 80 6.07 2.73 -4.37
CA TRP A 80 5.37 3.66 -3.49
C TRP A 80 4.14 3.03 -2.82
N ILE A 81 3.32 2.29 -3.57
CA ILE A 81 2.15 1.57 -3.04
C ILE A 81 2.62 0.50 -2.06
N SER A 82 3.64 -0.29 -2.41
CA SER A 82 4.15 -1.36 -1.53
C SER A 82 4.57 -0.82 -0.17
N LEU A 83 5.27 0.32 -0.12
CA LEU A 83 5.64 0.97 1.14
C LEU A 83 4.41 1.38 1.96
N THR A 84 3.41 1.97 1.28
CA THR A 84 2.17 2.42 1.91
C THR A 84 1.36 1.26 2.48
N GLU A 85 1.26 0.14 1.74
CA GLU A 85 0.58 -1.07 2.18
C GLU A 85 1.31 -1.76 3.34
N ILE A 86 2.65 -1.79 3.33
CA ILE A 86 3.43 -2.31 4.46
C ILE A 86 3.14 -1.51 5.73
N THR A 87 3.13 -0.18 5.67
CA THR A 87 2.78 0.66 6.82
C THR A 87 1.37 0.37 7.32
N SER A 88 0.39 0.31 6.42
CA SER A 88 -1.00 0.01 6.77
C SER A 88 -1.17 -1.37 7.41
N ILE A 89 -0.46 -2.39 6.90
CA ILE A 89 -0.46 -3.74 7.48
C ILE A 89 0.10 -3.70 8.91
N LEU A 90 1.23 -3.01 9.12
CA LEU A 90 1.85 -2.90 10.43
C LEU A 90 0.93 -2.19 11.43
N GLU A 91 0.27 -1.10 11.02
CA GLU A 91 -0.73 -0.40 11.85
C GLU A 91 -1.87 -1.35 12.24
N ASN A 92 -2.41 -2.11 11.28
CA ASN A 92 -3.46 -3.08 11.55
C ASN A 92 -3.00 -4.18 12.53
N LEU A 93 -1.75 -4.67 12.40
CA LEU A 93 -1.19 -5.68 13.28
C LEU A 93 -0.96 -5.17 14.71
N VAL A 94 -0.51 -3.92 14.89
CA VAL A 94 -0.34 -3.31 16.23
C VAL A 94 -1.67 -3.11 16.92
N GLU A 95 -2.70 -2.66 16.19
CA GLU A 95 -4.05 -2.54 16.76
C GLU A 95 -4.62 -3.91 17.20
N ILE A 96 -4.30 -4.98 16.47
CA ILE A 96 -4.72 -6.35 16.82
C ILE A 96 -3.91 -6.91 18.01
N ASN A 97 -2.59 -6.70 18.00
CA ASN A 97 -1.68 -7.16 19.03
C ASN A 97 -0.76 -6.01 19.48
N PRO A 98 -1.16 -5.25 20.53
CA PRO A 98 -0.39 -4.10 21.02
C PRO A 98 1.02 -4.45 21.50
N GLU A 99 1.29 -5.70 21.88
CA GLU A 99 2.64 -6.13 22.30
C GLU A 99 3.67 -6.04 21.15
N LEU A 100 3.21 -5.99 19.90
CA LEU A 100 4.09 -5.75 18.74
C LEU A 100 4.67 -4.33 18.73
N ALA A 101 4.03 -3.36 19.38
CA ALA A 101 4.48 -1.97 19.42
C ALA A 101 5.90 -1.82 20.00
N ASP A 102 6.29 -2.72 20.90
CA ASP A 102 7.63 -2.74 21.50
C ASP A 102 8.68 -3.49 20.65
N SER A 103 8.34 -3.87 19.41
CA SER A 103 9.26 -4.59 18.53
C SER A 103 10.21 -3.63 17.77
N PRO A 104 11.48 -4.03 17.54
CA PRO A 104 12.48 -3.22 16.82
C PRO A 104 12.07 -2.85 15.39
N VAL A 105 11.12 -3.59 14.79
CA VAL A 105 10.63 -3.32 13.45
C VAL A 105 9.72 -2.10 13.43
N LEU A 106 8.91 -1.89 14.48
CA LEU A 106 8.00 -0.75 14.58
C LEU A 106 8.69 0.55 15.01
N ASP A 107 9.82 0.45 15.70
CA ASP A 107 10.70 1.60 15.96
C ASP A 107 11.24 2.26 14.67
N LEU A 108 11.38 1.50 13.57
CA LEU A 108 11.73 2.06 12.26
C LEU A 108 10.60 2.91 11.66
N PHE A 109 9.36 2.74 12.12
CA PHE A 109 8.16 3.40 11.61
C PHE A 109 7.51 4.35 12.62
N HIS A 110 8.03 4.45 13.85
CA HIS A 110 7.68 5.49 14.81
C HIS A 110 8.06 6.87 14.26
N THR A 111 7.17 7.45 13.45
CA THR A 111 7.17 8.89 13.22
C THR A 111 6.85 9.52 14.56
N ASN A 112 7.85 10.10 15.22
CA ASN A 112 7.64 10.99 16.35
C ASN A 112 6.61 12.05 15.93
N LYS A 113 5.33 11.85 16.31
CA LYS A 113 4.36 12.92 16.32
C LYS A 113 4.78 13.83 17.46
N THR A 114 5.75 14.71 17.19
CA THR A 114 6.12 15.80 18.08
C THR A 114 4.85 16.60 18.30
N ASN A 115 4.29 16.47 19.49
CA ASN A 115 3.09 17.16 19.91
C ASN A 115 3.36 18.68 19.80
N PRO A 116 2.70 19.44 18.91
CA PRO A 116 3.08 20.83 18.63
C PRO A 116 2.66 21.83 19.73
N ASN A 117 2.40 21.38 20.95
CA ASN A 117 1.94 22.22 22.06
C ASN A 117 2.84 22.08 23.29
N LYS A 118 4.10 22.51 23.18
CA LYS A 118 4.89 22.93 24.33
C LYS A 118 5.55 24.27 24.06
#